data_AF-A0A0D6QN12-F1
#
_entry.id   AF-A0A0D6QN12-F1
#
_cell.length_a   1.000
_cell.length_b   1.000
_cell.length_c   1.000
_cell.angle_alpha   90.00
_cell.angle_beta   90.00
_cell.angle_gamma   90.00
#
_symmetry.space_group_name_H-M   'P 1'
#
loop_
_entity.id
_entity.type
_entity.pdbx_description
1 polymer ?
#
loop_
_entity_poly.entity_id
_entity_poly.type
_entity_poly.pdbx_seq_one_letter_code
_entity_poly.pdbx_strand_id
1 'polypeptide(L)'
;MPPTNLAVLYLKLDRPADALAAAGRALERAQGPRRIRVLVLKAEAEETLGEQEAARASLQRALAEGQALPEGLRPHGQLARARSRLAALQH
;
A
#
# COMPACT_ATOMS: atom_id res chain seq x y z
N MET A 1 6.90 14.45 10.97
CA MET A 1 5.93 13.33 10.94
C MET A 1 6.39 12.28 9.94
N PRO A 2 6.42 10.97 10.26
CA PRO A 2 6.79 9.95 9.29
C PRO A 2 5.83 10.01 8.08
N PRO A 3 6.31 9.98 6.82
CA PRO A 3 5.50 10.15 5.60
C PRO A 3 4.27 9.23 5.51
N THR A 4 4.36 8.05 6.10
CA THR A 4 3.29 7.05 6.16
C THR A 4 2.07 7.53 6.95
N ASN A 5 2.23 8.43 7.93
CA ASN A 5 1.10 8.97 8.69
C ASN A 5 0.31 9.99 7.86
N LEU A 6 0.97 10.72 6.96
CA LEU A 6 0.34 11.74 6.13
C LEU A 6 -0.63 11.11 5.12
N ALA A 7 -0.20 10.04 4.43
CA ALA A 7 -1.05 9.34 3.47
C ALA A 7 -2.28 8.68 4.15
N VAL A 8 -2.12 8.13 5.36
CA VAL A 8 -3.26 7.61 6.14
C VAL A 8 -4.23 8.73 6.52
N LEU A 9 -3.72 9.89 6.93
CA LEU A 9 -4.56 11.04 7.27
C LEU A 9 -5.32 11.56 6.04
N TYR A 10 -4.68 11.62 4.87
CA TYR A 10 -5.37 12.04 3.65
C TYR A 10 -6.50 11.10 3.24
N LEU A 11 -6.34 9.78 3.38
CA LEU A 11 -7.47 8.86 3.16
C LEU A 11 -8.60 9.08 4.16
N LYS A 12 -8.29 9.35 5.43
CA LYS A 12 -9.32 9.65 6.44
C LYS A 12 -10.04 10.98 6.19
N LEU A 13 -9.41 11.89 5.46
CA LEU A 13 -9.96 13.19 5.07
C LEU A 13 -10.64 13.13 3.69
N ASP A 14 -10.86 11.94 3.13
CA ASP A 14 -11.43 11.73 1.79
C ASP A 14 -10.66 12.46 0.68
N ARG A 15 -9.33 12.52 0.82
CA ARG A 15 -8.39 13.13 -0.13
C ARG A 15 -7.48 12.07 -0.76
N PRO A 16 -8.00 11.15 -1.57
CA PRO A 16 -7.23 10.02 -2.06
C PRO A 16 -6.11 10.42 -3.03
N ALA A 17 -6.25 11.50 -3.79
CA ALA A 17 -5.17 12.02 -4.65
C ALA A 17 -3.94 12.48 -3.85
N ASP A 18 -4.16 13.18 -2.73
CA ASP A 18 -3.07 13.60 -1.85
C ASP A 18 -2.45 12.41 -1.10
N ALA A 19 -3.27 11.42 -0.73
CA ALA A 19 -2.79 10.17 -0.16
C ALA A 19 -1.87 9.44 -1.13
N LEU A 20 -2.25 9.35 -2.41
CA LEU A 20 -1.45 8.74 -3.47
C LEU A 20 -0.11 9.47 -3.65
N ALA A 21 -0.12 10.80 -3.75
CA ALA A 21 1.09 11.60 -3.86
C ALA A 21 2.01 11.44 -2.64
N ALA A 22 1.44 11.43 -1.43
CA ALA A 22 2.19 11.22 -0.20
C ALA A 22 2.77 9.80 -0.10
N ALA A 23 2.02 8.78 -0.53
CA ALA A 23 2.48 7.40 -0.58
C ALA A 23 3.62 7.22 -1.58
N GLY A 24 3.55 7.87 -2.74
CA GLY A 24 4.64 7.90 -3.73
C GLY A 24 5.95 8.43 -3.13
N ARG A 25 5.92 9.61 -2.51
CA ARG A 25 7.09 10.18 -1.80
C ARG A 25 7.58 9.29 -0.66
N ALA A 26 6.69 8.59 0.02
CA ALA A 26 7.06 7.66 1.06
C ALA A 26 7.77 6.41 0.51
N LEU A 27 7.38 5.92 -0.68
CA LEU A 27 7.98 4.74 -1.32
C LEU A 27 9.43 4.95 -1.72
N GLU A 28 9.81 6.17 -2.12
CA GLU A 28 11.19 6.52 -2.46
C GLU A 28 12.17 6.30 -1.30
N ARG A 29 11.66 6.40 -0.07
CA ARG A 29 12.47 6.33 1.16
C ARG A 29 12.18 5.09 2.01
N ALA A 30 11.10 4.38 1.72
CA ALA A 30 10.70 3.21 2.48
C ALA A 30 11.45 1.96 1.99
N GLN A 31 11.92 1.16 2.94
CA GLN A 31 12.59 -0.11 2.68
C GLN A 31 11.97 -1.23 3.53
N GLY A 32 12.18 -2.47 3.10
CA GLY A 32 11.77 -3.66 3.83
C GLY A 32 10.29 -3.66 4.26
N PRO A 33 9.97 -4.03 5.51
CA PRO A 33 8.58 -4.15 5.97
C PRO A 33 7.78 -2.84 5.87
N ARG A 34 8.46 -1.69 6.03
CA ARG A 34 7.81 -0.38 5.94
C ARG A 34 7.35 -0.09 4.51
N ARG A 35 8.13 -0.53 3.51
CA ARG A 35 7.77 -0.38 2.10
C ARG A 35 6.50 -1.13 1.76
N ILE A 36 6.32 -2.35 2.30
CA ILE A 36 5.10 -3.15 2.12
C ILE A 36 3.87 -2.37 2.59
N ARG A 37 3.93 -1.78 3.80
CA ARG A 37 2.83 -0.96 4.33
C ARG A 37 2.50 0.23 3.42
N VAL A 38 3.51 0.89 2.85
CA VAL A 38 3.28 2.03 1.94
C VAL A 38 2.66 1.58 0.61
N LEU A 39 3.06 0.41 0.08
CA LEU A 39 2.46 -0.15 -1.13
C LEU A 39 0.97 -0.49 -0.93
N VAL A 40 0.60 -1.07 0.21
CA VAL A 40 -0.82 -1.32 0.54
C VAL A 40 -1.61 -0.02 0.65
N LEU A 41 -1.02 1.01 1.28
CA LEU A 41 -1.64 2.32 1.41
C LEU A 41 -1.78 3.06 0.06
N LYS A 42 -0.82 2.88 -0.85
CA LYS A 42 -0.90 3.38 -2.22
C LYS A 42 -2.06 2.73 -2.98
N ALA A 43 -2.18 1.41 -2.88
CA ALA A 43 -3.29 0.67 -3.49
C ALA A 43 -4.64 1.14 -2.94
N GLU A 44 -4.75 1.38 -1.63
CA GLU A 44 -5.95 1.97 -1.01
C GLU A 44 -6.37 3.28 -1.67
N ALA A 45 -5.42 4.18 -1.90
CA ALA A 45 -5.69 5.46 -2.56
C ALA A 45 -6.08 5.28 -4.03
N GLU A 46 -5.40 4.37 -4.75
CA GLU A 46 -5.70 4.04 -6.15
C GLU A 46 -7.12 3.46 -6.29
N GLU A 47 -7.53 2.56 -5.39
CA GLU A 47 -8.90 2.02 -5.37
C GLU A 47 -9.95 3.11 -5.18
N THR A 48 -9.75 4.04 -4.23
CA THR A 48 -10.69 5.15 -4.00
C THR A 48 -10.76 6.12 -5.18
N LEU A 49 -9.70 6.23 -5.98
CA LEU A 49 -9.67 7.01 -7.21
C LEU A 49 -10.29 6.28 -8.43
N GLY A 50 -10.64 5.00 -8.30
CA GLY A 50 -11.12 4.17 -9.41
C GLY A 50 -10.02 3.54 -10.26
N GLU A 51 -8.75 3.70 -9.86
CA GLU A 51 -7.56 3.22 -10.57
C GLU A 51 -7.28 1.74 -10.25
N GLN A 52 -8.23 0.86 -10.56
CA GLN A 52 -8.21 -0.55 -10.14
C GLN A 52 -6.98 -1.33 -10.62
N GLU A 53 -6.54 -1.10 -11.86
CA GLU A 53 -5.33 -1.76 -12.41
C GLU A 53 -4.06 -1.31 -11.68
N ALA A 54 -3.96 -0.02 -11.34
CA ALA A 54 -2.83 0.51 -10.58
C ALA A 54 -2.82 -0.06 -9.16
N ALA A 55 -4.00 -0.11 -8.52
CA ALA A 55 -4.17 -0.72 -7.20
C ALA A 55 -3.74 -2.19 -7.22
N ARG A 56 -4.18 -2.96 -8.22
CA ARG A 56 -3.81 -4.36 -8.41
C ARG A 56 -2.29 -4.54 -8.51
N ALA A 57 -1.64 -3.73 -9.34
CA ALA A 57 -0.19 -3.76 -9.50
C ALA A 57 0.55 -3.43 -8.18
N SER A 58 0.09 -2.42 -7.45
CA SER A 58 0.63 -2.03 -6.14
C SER A 58 0.51 -3.17 -5.10
N LEU A 59 -0.63 -3.86 -5.05
CA LEU A 59 -0.87 -4.99 -4.14
C LEU A 59 -0.04 -6.21 -4.51
N GLN A 60 0.05 -6.57 -5.79
CA GLN A 60 0.90 -7.67 -6.26
C GLN A 60 2.36 -7.43 -5.89
N ARG A 61 2.84 -6.19 -6.07
CA ARG A 61 4.20 -5.81 -5.68
C ARG A 61 4.41 -5.89 -4.16
N ALA A 62 3.43 -5.48 -3.36
CA ALA A 62 3.50 -5.60 -1.90
C ALA A 62 3.62 -7.07 -1.47
N LEU A 63 2.89 -7.97 -2.12
CA LEU A 63 2.95 -9.40 -1.84
C LEU A 63 4.28 -10.03 -2.25
N ALA A 64 4.79 -9.69 -3.45
CA ALA A 64 6.06 -10.20 -3.95
C ALA A 64 7.23 -9.73 -3.06
N GLU A 65 7.32 -8.43 -2.80
CA GLU A 65 8.37 -7.86 -1.95
C GLU A 65 8.28 -8.38 -0.51
N GLY A 66 7.07 -8.57 0.02
CA GLY A 66 6.88 -9.08 1.37
C GLY A 66 7.20 -10.57 1.53
N GLN A 67 6.96 -11.40 0.50
CA GLN A 67 7.33 -12.82 0.52
C GLN A 67 8.84 -13.01 0.47
N ALA A 68 9.57 -12.12 -0.22
CA ALA A 68 11.02 -12.11 -0.27
C ALA A 68 11.69 -11.71 1.06
N LEU A 69 10.94 -11.14 2.02
CA LEU A 69 11.48 -10.83 3.34
C LEU A 69 11.69 -12.12 4.17
N PRO A 70 12.72 -12.17 5.03
CA PRO A 70 12.87 -13.23 6.03
C PRO A 70 11.62 -13.35 6.90
N GLU A 71 11.27 -14.57 7.28
CA GLU A 71 10.05 -14.92 8.05
C GLU A 71 9.78 -13.94 9.20
N GLY A 72 10.79 -13.70 10.06
CA GLY A 72 10.67 -12.85 11.25
C GLY A 72 10.48 -11.34 10.97
N LEU A 73 10.66 -10.90 9.71
CA LEU A 73 10.46 -9.51 9.30
C LEU A 73 9.19 -9.33 8.44
N ARG A 74 8.45 -10.40 8.14
CA ARG A 74 7.27 -10.31 7.29
C ARG A 74 6.13 -9.57 8.01
N PRO A 75 5.59 -8.48 7.43
CA PRO A 75 4.44 -7.80 8.02
C PRO A 75 3.16 -8.57 7.68
N HIS A 76 2.91 -9.69 8.36
CA HIS A 76 1.82 -10.62 8.07
C HIS A 76 0.45 -9.93 7.95
N GLY A 77 0.14 -8.98 8.83
CA GLY A 77 -1.12 -8.22 8.75
C GLY A 77 -1.27 -7.39 7.47
N GLN A 78 -0.17 -6.78 6.97
CA GLN A 78 -0.20 -6.04 5.70
C GLN A 78 -0.32 -6.98 4.51
N LEU A 79 0.35 -8.14 4.56
CA LEU A 79 0.24 -9.14 3.49
C LEU A 79 -1.15 -9.77 3.43
N ALA A 80 -1.78 -10.05 4.58
CA ALA A 80 -3.16 -10.51 4.63
C ALA A 80 -4.11 -9.46 4.03
N ARG A 81 -3.96 -8.18 4.44
CA ARG A 81 -4.75 -7.07 3.89
C ARG A 81 -4.58 -6.93 2.38
N ALA A 82 -3.34 -7.06 1.89
CA ALA A 82 -3.05 -6.98 0.46
C ALA A 82 -3.69 -8.14 -0.33
N ARG A 83 -3.68 -9.37 0.21
CA ARG A 83 -4.36 -10.52 -0.41
C ARG A 83 -5.87 -10.32 -0.48
N SER A 84 -6.50 -9.93 0.62
CA SER A 84 -7.95 -9.74 0.67
C SER A 84 -8.42 -8.67 -0.33
N ARG A 85 -7.68 -7.57 -0.45
CA ARG A 85 -7.99 -6.51 -1.42
C ARG A 85 -7.76 -6.94 -2.86
N LEU A 86 -6.65 -7.64 -3.12
CA LEU A 86 -6.36 -8.14 -4.45
C LEU A 86 -7.46 -9.10 -4.93
N ALA A 87 -7.97 -9.95 -4.04
CA ALA A 87 -9.11 -10.82 -4.35
C ALA A 87 -10.39 -10.02 -4.64
N ALA A 88 -10.65 -8.93 -3.90
CA ALA A 88 -11.81 -8.07 -4.14
C ALA A 88 -11.76 -7.33 -5.48
N LEU A 89 -10.57 -7.08 -6.05
CA LEU A 89 -10.38 -6.46 -7.37
C LEU A 89 -10.42 -7.45 -8.54
N GLN A 90 -10.51 -8.75 -8.27
CA GLN A 90 -10.59 -9.79 -9.29
C GLN A 90 -12.03 -10.24 -9.61
N HIS A 91 -13.00 -9.73 -8.85
CA HIS A 91 -14.43 -9.98 -8.99
C HIS A 91 -15.14 -8.75 -9.52
#